data_AF-T1AXT1-F1
#
_entry.id   AF-T1AXT1-F1
#
_cell.length_a   1.000
_cell.length_b   1.000
_cell.length_c   1.000
_cell.angle_alpha   90.00
_cell.angle_beta   90.00
_cell.angle_gamma   90.00
#
_symmetry.space_group_name_H-M   'P 1'
#
loop_
_entity.id
_entity.type
_entity.pdbx_description
1 polymer ?
#
loop_
_entity_poly.entity_id
_entity_poly.type
_entity_poly.pdbx_seq_one_letter_code
_entity_poly.pdbx_strand_id
1 'polypeptide(L)' 'MLLSAQSTDRAVNRATEALFRVAPTPQLMVALRAEQLETHLRRLGLYRMKTRHLLASCRMLIERFNGEV' A
#
# COMPACT_ATOMS: atom_id res chain seq x y z
N MET A 1 9.83 7.03 1.87
CA MET A 1 10.46 6.59 3.14
C MET A 1 9.83 5.36 3.84
N LEU A 2 8.82 4.68 3.28
CA LEU A 2 8.42 3.33 3.76
C LEU A 2 8.46 2.27 2.65
N LEU A 3 8.10 2.67 1.42
CA LEU A 3 8.13 1.80 0.24
C LEU A 3 9.49 1.77 -0.47
N SER A 4 10.34 2.79 -0.28
CA SER A 4 11.65 2.93 -0.94
C SER A 4 12.79 2.18 -0.25
N ALA A 5 12.59 1.69 0.99
CA ALA A 5 13.57 0.81 1.63
C ALA A 5 13.75 -0.45 0.77
N GLN A 6 14.97 -0.64 0.25
CA GLN A 6 15.37 -1.77 -0.59
C GLN A 6 14.53 -1.98 -1.87
N SER A 7 14.08 -0.91 -2.53
CA SER A 7 13.44 -0.99 -3.85
C SER A 7 13.70 0.29 -4.64
N THR A 8 13.88 0.18 -5.96
CA THR A 8 14.05 1.36 -6.81
C THR A 8 12.76 2.16 -6.84
N ASP A 9 12.85 3.50 -6.83
CA ASP A 9 11.68 4.38 -6.85
C ASP A 9 10.76 4.09 -8.05
N ARG A 10 11.33 3.65 -9.17
CA ARG A 10 10.58 3.23 -10.36
C ARG A 10 9.71 1.99 -10.11
N ALA A 11 10.21 1.01 -9.37
CA ALA A 11 9.45 -0.20 -9.03
C ALA A 11 8.32 0.13 -8.05
N VAL A 12 8.63 0.99 -7.05
CA VAL A 12 7.65 1.50 -6.09
C VAL A 12 6.54 2.26 -6.80
N ASN A 13 6.87 3.24 -7.64
CA ASN A 13 5.88 4.06 -8.34
C ASN A 13 4.93 3.21 -9.20
N ARG A 14 5.45 2.21 -9.92
CA ARG A 14 4.62 1.29 -10.73
C ARG A 14 3.68 0.44 -9.88
N ALA A 15 4.14 -0.05 -8.74
CA ALA A 15 3.32 -0.85 -7.85
C ALA A 15 2.23 0.00 -7.17
N THR A 16 2.60 1.20 -6.73
CA THR A 16 1.69 2.18 -6.13
C THR A 16 0.66 2.68 -7.15
N GLU A 17 1.05 2.95 -8.40
CA GLU A 17 0.12 3.36 -9.46
C GLU A 17 -0.88 2.26 -9.83
N ALA A 18 -0.45 0.99 -9.85
CA ALA A 18 -1.36 -0.14 -10.03
C ALA A 18 -2.33 -0.28 -8.85
N LEU A 19 -1.84 -0.05 -7.63
CA LEU A 19 -2.65 -0.14 -6.42
C LEU A 19 -3.66 1.01 -6.33
N PHE A 20 -3.26 2.25 -6.58
CA PHE A 20 -4.16 3.41 -6.55
C PHE A 20 -5.25 3.36 -7.63
N ARG A 21 -5.02 2.65 -8.74
CA ARG A 21 -6.08 2.42 -9.75
C ARG A 21 -7.22 1.55 -9.23
N VAL A 22 -6.94 0.61 -8.33
CA VAL A 22 -7.96 -0.31 -7.78
C VAL A 22 -8.46 0.12 -6.41
N ALA A 23 -7.62 0.81 -5.63
CA ALA A 23 -7.94 1.36 -4.32
C ALA A 23 -7.29 2.75 -4.18
N PRO A 24 -7.94 3.80 -4.72
CA PRO A 24 -7.44 5.16 -4.63
C PRO A 24 -7.46 5.74 -3.21
N THR A 25 -8.28 5.19 -2.31
CA THR A 25 -8.47 5.72 -0.95
C THR A 25 -7.99 4.73 0.12
N PRO A 26 -7.56 5.21 1.30
CA PRO A 26 -7.18 4.36 2.43
C PRO A 26 -8.26 3.35 2.82
N GLN A 27 -9.54 3.73 2.72
CA GLN A 27 -10.70 2.88 3.01
C GLN A 27 -10.77 1.71 2.02
N LEU A 28 -10.60 1.99 0.73
CA LEU A 28 -10.56 0.96 -0.31
C LEU A 28 -9.32 0.07 -0.18
N MET A 29 -8.18 0.64 0.23
CA MET A 29 -6.96 -0.13 0.49
C MET A 29 -7.14 -1.09 1.66
N VAL A 30 -7.82 -0.68 2.73
CA VAL A 30 -8.12 -1.57 3.86
C VAL A 30 -9.21 -2.59 3.51
N ALA A 31 -10.14 -2.24 2.62
CA ALA A 31 -11.18 -3.14 2.13
C ALA A 31 -10.64 -4.21 1.16
N LEU A 32 -9.55 -3.91 0.44
CA LEU A 32 -8.82 -4.92 -0.32
C LEU A 32 -8.24 -5.97 0.63
N ARG A 33 -8.44 -7.25 0.30
CA ARG A 33 -7.83 -8.35 1.06
C ARG A 33 -6.32 -8.27 0.95
N ALA A 34 -5.62 -8.66 2.01
CA ALA A 34 -4.16 -8.65 2.05
C ALA A 34 -3.54 -9.44 0.87
N GLU A 35 -4.16 -10.55 0.44
CA GLU A 35 -3.65 -11.33 -0.70
C GLU A 35 -3.66 -10.54 -2.03
N GLN A 36 -4.63 -9.64 -2.22
CA GLN A 36 -4.72 -8.82 -3.43
C GLN A 36 -3.63 -7.75 -3.43
N LEU A 37 -3.44 -7.06 -2.31
CA LEU A 37 -2.32 -6.11 -2.13
C LEU A 37 -0.97 -6.80 -2.32
N GLU A 38 -0.79 -7.98 -1.73
CA GLU A 38 0.43 -8.77 -1.90
C GLU A 38 0.70 -9.09 -3.36
N THR A 39 -0.34 -9.36 -4.17
CA THR A 39 -0.19 -9.63 -5.61
C THR A 39 0.36 -8.40 -6.36
N HIS A 40 -0.11 -7.20 -6.05
CA HIS A 40 0.39 -5.95 -6.64
C HIS A 40 1.82 -5.63 -6.19
N LEU A 41 2.15 -5.96 -4.94
CA LEU A 41 3.43 -5.66 -4.32
C LEU A 41 4.45 -6.80 -4.48
N ARG A 42 4.07 -7.99 -4.97
CA ARG A 42 4.92 -9.20 -5.06
C ARG A 42 6.24 -8.99 -5.80
N ARG A 43 6.25 -8.03 -6.74
CA ARG A 43 7.46 -7.65 -7.51
C ARG A 43 8.43 -6.77 -6.70
N LEU A 44 8.03 -6.29 -5.53
CA LEU A 44 8.86 -5.52 -4.62
C LEU A 44 9.53 -6.46 -3.61
N GLY A 45 10.78 -6.14 -3.26
CA GLY A 45 11.44 -6.77 -2.11
C GLY A 45 10.67 -6.48 -0.82
N LEU A 46 10.63 -7.46 0.08
CA LEU A 46 9.96 -7.36 1.38
C LEU A 46 8.45 -7.04 1.30
N TYR A 47 7.77 -7.45 0.21
CA TYR A 47 6.38 -7.08 -0.06
C TYR A 47 5.40 -7.43 1.08
N ARG A 48 5.59 -8.55 1.79
CA ARG A 48 4.75 -8.93 2.94
C ARG A 48 4.82 -7.90 4.07
N MET A 49 6.04 -7.48 4.43
CA MET A 49 6.26 -6.44 5.44
C MET A 49 5.70 -5.09 4.98
N LYS A 50 5.96 -4.72 3.71
CA LYS A 50 5.42 -3.49 3.12
C LYS A 50 3.89 -3.48 3.09
N THR A 51 3.26 -4.61 2.79
CA THR A 51 1.79 -4.75 2.79
C THR A 51 1.21 -4.54 4.19
N ARG A 52 1.79 -5.20 5.20
CA ARG A 52 1.36 -5.02 6.60
C ARG A 52 1.51 -3.58 7.06
N HIS A 53 2.64 -2.94 6.75
CA HIS A 53 2.86 -1.54 7.10
C HIS A 53 1.91 -0.59 6.37
N LEU A 54 1.68 -0.80 5.07
CA LEU A 54 0.74 -0.01 4.29
C LEU A 54 -0.68 -0.09 4.88
N LEU A 55 -1.17 -1.30 5.16
CA LEU A 55 -2.48 -1.50 5.79
C LEU A 55 -2.56 -0.85 7.17
N ALA A 56 -1.51 -0.96 7.99
CA ALA A 56 -1.45 -0.30 9.29
C ALA A 56 -1.49 1.23 9.14
N SER A 57 -0.75 1.79 8.18
CA SER A 57 -0.80 3.23 7.87
C SER A 57 -2.18 3.66 7.38
N CYS A 58 -2.81 2.90 6.48
CA CYS A 58 -4.16 3.21 6.01
C CYS A 58 -5.19 3.17 7.14
N ARG A 59 -5.12 2.16 8.03
CA ARG A 59 -5.98 2.10 9.23
C ARG A 59 -5.77 3.30 10.14
N MET A 60 -4.51 3.64 10.42
CA MET A 60 -4.17 4.80 11.24
C MET A 60 -4.67 6.12 10.62
N LEU A 61 -4.61 6.26 9.29
CA LEU A 61 -5.13 7.42 8.59
C LEU A 61 -6.67 7.51 8.68
N ILE A 62 -7.37 6.38 8.54
CA ILE A 62 -8.83 6.33 8.71
C ILE A 62 -9.21 6.70 10.15
N GLU A 63 -8.53 6.13 11.14
CA GLU A 63 -8.82 6.36 12.56
C GLU A 63 -8.49 7.80 13.01
N ARG A 64 -7.38 8.38 12.52
CA ARG A 64 -6.92 9.70 12.96
C ARG A 64 -7.43 10.87 12.14
N PHE A 65 -7.68 10.66 10.85
CA PHE A 65 -8.06 11.72 9.92
C PHE A 65 -9.45 11.51 9.31
N ASN A 66 -10.23 10.56 9.85
CA ASN A 66 -11.56 10.19 9.35
C ASN A 66 -11.61 9.90 7.84
N GLY A 67 -10.45 9.61 7.23
CA GLY A 67 -10.34 9.35 5.79
C GLY A 67 -10.07 10.55 4.89
N GLU A 68 -9.79 11.74 5.43
CA GLU A 68 -9.37 12.91 4.63
C GLU A 68 -7.85 12.90 4.44
N VAL A 69 -7.39 12.42 3.27
CA VAL A 69 -6.01 12.56 2.76
C VAL A 69 -6.03 12.70 1.24
#